data_AF-A0A914YJQ5-F1
#
_entry.id   AF-A0A914YJQ5-F1
#
_cell.length_a   1.000
_cell.length_b   1.000
_cell.length_c   1.000
_cell.angle_alpha   90.00
_cell.angle_beta   90.00
_cell.angle_gamma   90.00
#
_symmetry.space_group_name_H-M   'P 1'
#
loop_
_entity.id
_entity.type
_entity.pdbx_description
1 polymer ?
#
loop_
_entity_poly.entity_id
_entity_poly.type
_entity_poly.pdbx_seq_one_letter_code
_entity_poly.pdbx_strand_id
1 'polypeptide(L)'
;MSFQVCFTIGWGNIPPLIGVSRLFTLVYAALGVPLTFAVVSNFGRFISEGYGVKFLFLSNFCPRKNRGEDERQQLAFKDAAALLLTHQFIGIILFNTWYGKVGILEAWYFIWVTSQMIGFGDIIPDPQSLFQAITMCIYFAIGNLFMQAFLLSVCYHIHRAYFVIFKMYLFKLQYYLQKKFGETN
;
A
#
# COMPACT_ATOMS: atom_id res chain seq x y z
N MET A 1 18.74 6.97 8.54
CA MET A 1 19.32 6.12 7.48
C MET A 1 18.63 4.76 7.37
N SER A 2 18.73 3.86 8.36
CA SER A 2 18.24 2.47 8.23
C SER A 2 16.74 2.34 7.90
N PHE A 3 15.86 3.09 8.57
CA PHE A 3 14.41 3.02 8.32
C PHE A 3 14.01 3.33 6.87
N GLN A 4 14.54 4.43 6.32
CA GLN A 4 14.21 4.89 4.96
C GLN A 4 14.66 3.91 3.88
N VAL A 5 15.71 3.12 4.14
CA VAL A 5 16.22 2.10 3.21
C VAL A 5 15.35 0.85 3.23
N CYS A 6 14.93 0.38 4.42
CA CYS A 6 14.05 -0.79 4.54
C CYS A 6 12.72 -0.63 3.80
N PHE A 7 12.08 0.52 3.97
CA PHE A 7 10.80 0.84 3.34
C PHE A 7 10.94 1.50 1.97
N THR A 8 12.15 1.50 1.39
CA THR A 8 12.44 2.06 0.07
C THR A 8 11.96 3.50 -0.13
N ILE A 9 11.87 4.29 0.95
CA ILE A 9 11.42 5.69 0.92
C ILE A 9 12.54 6.58 0.38
N GLY A 10 13.75 6.43 0.92
CA GLY A 10 14.95 7.09 0.40
C GLY A 10 14.90 8.62 0.26
N TRP A 11 14.50 9.37 1.30
CA TRP A 11 14.46 10.85 1.27
C TRP A 11 15.75 11.54 0.82
N GLY A 12 16.90 10.86 0.85
CA GLY A 12 18.15 11.38 0.30
C GLY A 12 18.83 12.47 1.13
N ASN A 13 18.27 12.82 2.30
CA ASN A 13 18.79 13.91 3.13
C ASN A 13 20.11 13.59 3.85
N ILE A 14 20.43 12.31 4.08
CA ILE A 14 21.65 11.89 4.80
C ILE A 14 22.37 10.76 4.03
N PRO A 15 22.85 10.97 2.79
CA PRO A 15 23.36 9.87 1.97
C PRO A 15 24.66 9.25 2.53
N PRO A 16 24.93 7.94 2.29
CA PRO A 16 26.19 7.31 2.69
C PRO A 16 27.38 7.86 1.88
N LEU A 17 28.27 8.59 2.56
CA LEU A 17 29.41 9.27 1.92
C LEU A 17 30.63 8.35 1.74
N ILE A 18 30.82 7.37 2.62
CA ILE A 18 32.03 6.52 2.68
C ILE A 18 31.78 5.21 1.91
N GLY A 19 32.78 4.72 1.16
CA GLY A 19 32.68 3.47 0.39
C GLY A 19 32.18 2.28 1.20
N VAL A 20 32.68 2.09 2.43
CA VAL A 20 32.23 1.03 3.34
C VAL A 20 30.76 1.18 3.72
N SER A 21 30.33 2.41 4.04
CA SER A 21 28.92 2.67 4.38
C SER A 21 27.98 2.38 3.21
N ARG A 22 28.41 2.64 1.96
CA ARG A 22 27.65 2.29 0.75
C ARG A 22 27.51 0.78 0.58
N LEU A 23 28.57 0.02 0.81
CA LEU A 23 28.53 -1.44 0.77
C LEU A 23 27.58 -2.00 1.84
N PHE A 24 27.63 -1.45 3.05
CA PHE A 24 26.71 -1.85 4.12
C PHE A 24 25.25 -1.53 3.76
N THR A 25 24.97 -0.35 3.20
CA THR A 25 23.63 0.01 2.73
C THR A 25 23.12 -0.94 1.64
N LEU A 26 23.98 -1.38 0.71
CA LEU A 26 23.63 -2.37 -0.32
C LEU A 26 23.17 -3.71 0.30
N VAL A 27 23.96 -4.26 1.22
CA VAL A 27 23.63 -5.53 1.90
C VAL A 27 22.34 -5.37 2.71
N TYR A 28 22.19 -4.25 3.41
CA TYR A 28 21.01 -3.96 4.21
C TYR A 28 19.73 -3.85 3.37
N ALA A 29 19.79 -3.16 2.22
CA ALA A 29 18.67 -3.07 1.29
C ALA A 29 18.31 -4.45 0.70
N ALA A 30 19.31 -5.26 0.33
CA ALA A 30 19.10 -6.58 -0.25
C ALA A 30 18.35 -7.54 0.69
N LEU A 31 18.55 -7.43 2.00
CA LEU A 31 17.86 -8.26 2.99
C LEU A 31 16.54 -7.62 3.48
N GLY A 32 16.52 -6.30 3.68
CA GLY A 32 15.38 -5.59 4.26
C GLY A 32 14.17 -5.50 3.33
N VAL A 33 14.39 -5.29 2.03
CA VAL A 33 13.29 -5.16 1.06
C VAL A 33 12.50 -6.47 0.93
N PRO A 34 13.11 -7.65 0.69
CA PRO A 34 12.38 -8.91 0.63
C PRO A 34 11.64 -9.25 1.93
N LEU A 35 12.25 -8.95 3.09
CA LEU A 35 11.60 -9.16 4.39
C LEU A 35 10.34 -8.29 4.54
N THR A 36 10.41 -7.03 4.09
CA THR A 36 9.27 -6.12 4.10
C THR A 36 8.14 -6.63 3.20
N PHE A 37 8.46 -7.12 2.00
CA PHE A 37 7.49 -7.79 1.12
C PHE A 37 6.88 -9.05 1.74
N ALA A 38 7.66 -9.85 2.47
CA ALA A 38 7.17 -11.03 3.16
C ALA A 38 6.18 -10.69 4.30
N VAL A 39 6.43 -9.59 5.04
CA VAL A 39 5.48 -9.07 6.03
C VAL A 39 4.17 -8.67 5.35
N VAL A 40 4.25 -8.02 4.19
CA VAL A 40 3.08 -7.60 3.41
C VAL A 40 2.27 -8.80 2.90
N SER A 41 2.93 -9.86 2.41
CA SER A 41 2.22 -11.07 1.98
C SER A 41 1.43 -11.73 3.10
N ASN A 42 1.94 -11.64 4.33
CA ASN A 42 1.23 -12.11 5.53
C ASN A 42 0.13 -11.15 5.97
N PHE A 43 0.31 -9.84 5.76
CA PHE A 43 -0.67 -8.80 6.11
C PHE A 43 -1.97 -8.90 5.28
N GLY A 44 -1.89 -9.39 4.04
CA GLY A 44 -3.08 -9.66 3.23
C GLY A 44 -4.07 -10.62 3.91
N ARG A 45 -3.57 -11.58 4.70
CA ARG A 45 -4.42 -12.47 5.52
C ARG A 45 -5.05 -11.76 6.70
N PHE A 46 -4.33 -10.85 7.36
CA PHE A 46 -4.85 -10.01 8.44
C PHE A 46 -6.00 -9.11 8.01
N ILE A 47 -5.96 -8.56 6.78
CA ILE A 47 -7.10 -7.79 6.26
C ILE A 47 -8.29 -8.74 6.08
N SER A 48 -8.07 -9.93 5.52
CA SER A 48 -9.08 -10.97 5.31
C SER A 48 -9.72 -11.50 6.62
N GLU A 49 -8.94 -11.57 7.71
CA GLU A 49 -9.37 -12.02 9.04
C GLU A 49 -9.89 -10.87 9.91
N GLY A 50 -9.41 -9.64 9.68
CA GLY A 50 -9.92 -8.41 10.27
C GLY A 50 -11.35 -8.10 9.84
N TYR A 51 -11.76 -8.58 8.65
CA TYR A 51 -13.18 -8.71 8.31
C TYR A 51 -13.92 -9.51 9.35
N GLY A 52 -13.36 -10.62 9.82
CA GLY A 52 -13.93 -11.45 10.87
C GLY A 52 -14.17 -10.70 12.16
N VAL A 53 -13.32 -9.74 12.55
CA VAL A 53 -13.45 -8.99 13.83
C VAL A 53 -14.43 -7.82 13.71
N LYS A 54 -14.38 -7.03 12.63
CA LYS A 54 -15.35 -5.96 12.36
C LYS A 54 -16.74 -6.54 12.08
N PHE A 55 -16.78 -7.66 11.36
CA PHE A 55 -17.97 -8.49 11.18
C PHE A 55 -18.41 -9.10 12.52
N LEU A 56 -17.54 -9.66 13.37
CA LEU A 56 -17.91 -10.20 14.69
C LEU A 56 -18.55 -9.12 15.58
N PHE A 57 -17.95 -7.92 15.61
CA PHE A 57 -18.45 -6.81 16.42
C PHE A 57 -19.81 -6.28 15.90
N LEU A 58 -20.02 -6.30 14.58
CA LEU A 58 -21.32 -6.04 13.94
C LEU A 58 -22.26 -7.28 13.90
N SER A 59 -21.75 -8.47 14.21
CA SER A 59 -22.40 -9.79 14.04
C SER A 59 -23.26 -10.17 15.22
N ASN A 60 -23.33 -9.36 16.28
CA ASN A 60 -24.52 -9.40 17.13
C ASN A 60 -25.80 -9.09 16.32
N PHE A 61 -25.68 -8.49 15.13
CA PHE A 61 -26.83 -8.08 14.29
C PHE A 61 -26.94 -8.72 12.89
N CYS A 62 -25.93 -9.40 12.32
CA CYS A 62 -26.02 -9.93 10.94
C CYS A 62 -25.30 -11.28 10.71
N PRO A 63 -25.95 -12.28 10.10
CA PRO A 63 -25.36 -13.60 9.84
C PRO A 63 -24.36 -13.60 8.65
N ARG A 64 -23.43 -14.56 8.68
CA ARG A 64 -22.33 -14.74 7.71
C ARG A 64 -22.88 -15.05 6.31
N LYS A 65 -22.91 -14.05 5.43
CA LYS A 65 -23.31 -14.22 4.02
C LYS A 65 -22.15 -14.82 3.21
N ASN A 66 -22.39 -15.90 2.49
CA ASN A 66 -21.47 -16.41 1.47
C ASN A 66 -21.40 -15.42 0.31
N ARG A 67 -20.43 -14.50 0.36
CA ARG A 67 -20.16 -13.53 -0.71
C ARG A 67 -19.26 -14.13 -1.78
N GLY A 68 -19.58 -13.86 -3.05
CA GLY A 68 -18.76 -14.22 -4.20
C GLY A 68 -17.37 -13.57 -4.14
N GLU A 69 -16.40 -14.14 -4.85
CA GLU A 69 -15.01 -13.65 -4.87
C GLU A 69 -14.92 -12.17 -5.27
N ASP A 70 -15.73 -11.77 -6.23
CA ASP A 70 -15.84 -10.39 -6.72
C ASP A 70 -16.29 -9.41 -5.63
N GLU A 71 -17.33 -9.77 -4.88
CA GLU A 71 -17.82 -8.94 -3.77
C GLU A 71 -16.74 -8.83 -2.69
N ARG A 72 -16.07 -9.94 -2.34
CA ARG A 72 -14.99 -9.94 -1.34
C ARG A 72 -13.88 -8.98 -1.70
N GLN A 73 -13.49 -8.92 -2.98
CA GLN A 73 -12.41 -8.04 -3.40
C GLN A 73 -12.83 -6.58 -3.57
N GLN A 74 -14.07 -6.32 -3.95
CA GLN A 74 -14.62 -4.97 -3.89
C GLN A 74 -14.66 -4.45 -2.44
N LEU A 75 -15.00 -5.30 -1.47
CA LEU A 75 -14.88 -4.98 -0.06
C LEU A 75 -13.42 -4.74 0.35
N ALA A 76 -12.49 -5.62 -0.05
CA ALA A 76 -11.04 -5.46 0.18
C ALA A 76 -10.51 -4.11 -0.29
N PHE A 77 -10.94 -3.64 -1.47
CA PHE A 77 -10.63 -2.32 -1.97
C PHE A 77 -11.17 -1.20 -1.06
N LYS A 78 -12.45 -1.25 -0.71
CA LYS A 78 -13.10 -0.22 0.11
C LYS A 78 -12.46 -0.11 1.49
N ASP A 79 -12.16 -1.23 2.14
CA ASP A 79 -11.55 -1.20 3.47
C ASP A 79 -10.08 -0.77 3.43
N ALA A 80 -9.30 -1.24 2.46
CA ALA A 80 -7.92 -0.79 2.29
C ALA A 80 -7.86 0.73 2.07
N ALA A 81 -8.77 1.27 1.24
CA ALA A 81 -8.90 2.71 1.03
C ALA A 81 -9.30 3.44 2.32
N ALA A 82 -10.29 2.93 3.07
CA ALA A 82 -10.74 3.54 4.31
C ALA A 82 -9.65 3.55 5.40
N LEU A 83 -8.90 2.45 5.55
CA LEU A 83 -7.78 2.36 6.48
C LEU A 83 -6.67 3.33 6.11
N LEU A 84 -6.32 3.39 4.82
CA LEU A 84 -5.31 4.33 4.33
C LEU A 84 -5.73 5.78 4.62
N LEU A 85 -6.94 6.18 4.22
CA LEU A 85 -7.44 7.55 4.45
C LEU A 85 -7.46 7.91 5.93
N THR A 86 -7.95 7.00 6.80
CA THR A 86 -7.95 7.23 8.25
C THR A 86 -6.54 7.43 8.79
N HIS A 87 -5.58 6.62 8.34
CA HIS A 87 -4.17 6.76 8.70
C HIS A 87 -3.58 8.10 8.25
N GLN A 88 -3.95 8.59 7.06
CA GLN A 88 -3.54 9.92 6.59
C GLN A 88 -4.10 11.02 7.51
N PHE A 89 -5.39 10.96 7.87
CA PHE A 89 -5.99 11.93 8.79
C PHE A 89 -5.28 11.96 10.16
N ILE A 90 -4.98 10.80 10.73
CA ILE A 90 -4.21 10.70 11.98
C ILE A 90 -2.83 11.34 11.82
N GLY A 91 -2.16 11.09 10.70
CA GLY A 91 -0.87 11.70 10.40
C GLY A 91 -0.94 13.21 10.32
N ILE A 92 -1.95 13.77 9.64
CA ILE A 92 -2.11 15.22 9.51
C ILE A 92 -2.16 15.86 10.90
N ILE A 93 -2.97 15.30 11.81
CA ILE A 93 -3.04 15.79 13.19
C ILE A 93 -1.68 15.63 13.89
N LEU A 94 -1.07 14.45 13.78
CA LEU A 94 0.19 14.11 14.45
C LEU A 94 1.33 15.04 14.02
N PHE A 95 1.56 15.22 12.72
CA PHE A 95 2.67 16.00 12.18
C PHE A 95 2.43 17.50 12.23
N ASN A 96 1.18 17.96 12.10
CA ASN A 96 0.86 19.38 12.25
C ASN A 96 1.02 19.87 13.69
N THR A 97 0.61 19.07 14.68
CA THR A 97 0.60 19.50 16.10
C THR A 97 1.88 19.16 16.84
N TRP A 98 2.44 17.96 16.65
CA TRP A 98 3.47 17.42 17.54
C TRP A 98 4.89 17.45 16.96
N TYR A 99 5.03 17.43 15.64
CA TYR A 99 6.32 17.54 14.96
C TYR A 99 6.66 18.97 14.50
N GLY A 100 5.95 19.96 15.05
CA GLY A 100 6.40 21.36 15.11
C GLY A 100 6.54 22.10 13.78
N LYS A 101 5.41 22.65 13.30
CA LYS A 101 5.28 23.73 12.28
C LYS A 101 5.24 23.36 10.81
N VAL A 102 4.90 22.12 10.46
CA VAL A 102 4.49 21.80 9.09
C VAL A 102 3.03 22.24 8.91
N GLY A 103 2.74 23.06 7.90
CA GLY A 103 1.36 23.46 7.59
C GLY A 103 0.47 22.25 7.29
N ILE A 104 -0.86 22.35 7.42
CA ILE A 104 -1.77 21.20 7.19
C ILE A 104 -1.54 20.58 5.80
N LEU A 105 -1.42 21.42 4.77
CA LEU A 105 -1.20 20.98 3.39
C LEU A 105 0.17 20.30 3.23
N GLU A 106 1.22 20.88 3.82
CA GLU A 106 2.58 20.36 3.78
C GLU A 106 2.69 19.03 4.53
N ALA A 107 2.03 18.91 5.68
CA ALA A 107 1.93 17.67 6.44
C ALA A 107 1.25 16.60 5.60
N TRP A 108 0.08 16.90 5.01
CA TRP A 108 -0.62 15.93 4.17
C TRP A 108 0.21 15.52 2.95
N TYR A 109 0.83 16.49 2.27
CA TYR A 109 1.74 16.23 1.15
C TYR A 109 2.90 15.32 1.56
N PHE A 110 3.59 15.64 2.66
CA PHE A 110 4.70 14.85 3.18
C PHE A 110 4.28 13.40 3.51
N ILE A 111 3.16 13.23 4.21
CA ILE A 111 2.66 11.91 4.61
C ILE A 111 2.27 11.11 3.36
N TRP A 112 1.59 11.73 2.39
CA TRP A 112 1.15 11.07 1.17
C TRP A 112 2.33 10.61 0.32
N VAL A 113 3.26 11.51 0.01
CA VAL A 113 4.47 11.23 -0.78
C VAL A 113 5.35 10.18 -0.11
N THR A 114 5.49 10.23 1.21
CA THR A 114 6.27 9.24 1.97
C THR A 114 5.57 7.88 2.01
N SER A 115 4.24 7.83 2.15
CA SER A 115 3.48 6.58 2.15
C SER A 115 3.50 5.87 0.79
N GLN A 116 3.63 6.63 -0.30
CA GLN A 116 3.82 6.11 -1.66
C GLN A 116 5.27 5.67 -1.96
N MET A 117 6.19 5.84 -0.99
CA MET A 117 7.63 5.59 -1.16
C MET A 117 8.28 6.46 -2.25
N ILE A 118 7.65 7.58 -2.64
CA ILE A 118 8.23 8.55 -3.57
C ILE A 118 9.38 9.29 -2.88
N GLY A 119 9.12 9.74 -1.64
CA GLY A 119 10.14 10.25 -0.74
C GLY A 119 11.02 11.38 -1.31
N PHE A 120 10.42 12.46 -1.84
CA PHE A 120 11.19 13.58 -2.40
C PHE A 120 12.22 14.19 -1.44
N GLY A 121 11.96 14.15 -0.13
CA GLY A 121 12.89 14.64 0.90
C GLY A 121 12.99 16.16 0.99
N ASP A 122 12.09 16.87 0.32
CA ASP A 122 11.90 18.31 0.36
C ASP A 122 11.34 18.80 1.70
N ILE A 123 10.44 18.01 2.29
CA ILE A 123 9.88 18.22 3.63
C ILE A 123 10.14 16.96 4.45
N ILE A 124 10.85 17.09 5.56
CA ILE A 124 11.12 15.99 6.49
C ILE A 124 11.02 16.56 7.91
N PRO A 125 9.99 16.18 8.69
CA PRO A 125 9.87 16.59 10.07
C PRO A 125 11.04 16.05 10.89
N ASP A 126 11.67 16.92 11.68
CA ASP A 126 12.81 16.56 12.51
C ASP A 126 12.32 16.19 13.93
N PRO A 127 12.44 14.91 14.35
CA PRO A 127 12.04 14.51 15.68
C PRO A 127 12.99 15.09 16.74
N GLN A 128 12.44 15.81 17.72
CA GLN A 128 13.22 16.42 18.80
C GLN A 128 13.58 15.42 19.92
N SER A 129 12.95 14.25 19.93
CA SER A 129 13.15 13.21 20.93
C SER A 129 13.20 11.82 20.31
N LEU A 130 13.86 10.87 20.99
CA LEU A 130 13.89 9.47 20.58
C LEU A 130 12.47 8.90 20.47
N PHE A 131 11.58 9.28 21.39
CA PHE A 131 10.18 8.84 21.38
C PHE A 131 9.47 9.28 20.09
N GLN A 132 9.60 10.54 19.69
CA GLN A 132 9.10 11.02 18.40
C GLN A 132 9.75 10.28 17.22
N ALA A 133 11.06 10.06 17.22
CA ALA A 133 11.71 9.31 16.15
C ALA A 133 11.14 7.88 15.99
N ILE A 134 10.93 7.16 17.11
CA ILE A 134 10.34 5.83 17.12
C ILE A 134 8.88 5.87 16.64
N THR A 135 8.08 6.81 17.14
CA THR A 135 6.68 6.96 16.71
C THR A 135 6.60 7.27 15.20
N MET A 136 7.47 8.12 14.67
CA MET A 136 7.54 8.41 13.24
C MET A 136 7.87 7.16 12.43
N CYS A 137 8.86 6.36 12.86
CA CYS A 137 9.21 5.11 12.19
C CYS A 137 8.03 4.11 12.19
N ILE A 138 7.37 3.93 13.33
CA ILE A 138 6.21 3.03 13.44
C ILE A 138 5.04 3.53 12.59
N TYR A 139 4.75 4.83 12.64
CA TYR A 139 3.68 5.44 11.87
C TYR A 139 3.85 5.19 10.37
N PHE A 140 5.06 5.43 9.84
CA PHE A 140 5.34 5.19 8.42
C PHE A 140 5.45 3.72 8.07
N ALA A 141 5.94 2.85 8.96
CA ALA A 141 5.91 1.40 8.74
C ALA A 141 4.47 0.92 8.50
N ILE A 142 3.53 1.34 9.35
CA ILE A 142 2.10 1.00 9.22
C ILE A 142 1.50 1.63 7.94
N GLY A 143 1.81 2.90 7.65
CA GLY A 143 1.35 3.59 6.45
C GLY A 143 1.76 2.88 5.16
N ASN A 144 3.01 2.41 5.11
CA ASN A 144 3.54 1.64 3.99
C ASN A 144 2.80 0.30 3.81
N LEU A 145 2.38 -0.36 4.89
CA LEU A 145 1.57 -1.59 4.80
C LEU A 145 0.17 -1.30 4.24
N PHE A 146 -0.48 -0.23 4.70
CA PHE A 146 -1.80 0.16 4.19
C PHE A 146 -1.76 0.59 2.73
N MET A 147 -0.73 1.34 2.33
CA MET A 147 -0.54 1.70 0.92
C MET A 147 -0.34 0.47 0.04
N GLN A 148 0.50 -0.48 0.46
CA GLN A 148 0.73 -1.71 -0.31
C GLN A 148 -0.54 -2.57 -0.44
N ALA A 149 -1.36 -2.65 0.61
CA ALA A 149 -2.65 -3.34 0.54
C ALA A 149 -3.62 -2.68 -0.43
N PHE A 150 -3.68 -1.34 -0.43
CA PHE A 150 -4.49 -0.57 -1.36
C PHE A 150 -4.02 -0.77 -2.81
N LEU A 151 -2.71 -0.66 -3.07
CA LEU A 151 -2.12 -0.87 -4.39
C LEU A 151 -2.35 -2.30 -4.90
N LEU A 152 -2.21 -3.32 -4.05
CA LEU A 152 -2.50 -4.71 -4.42
C LEU A 152 -3.97 -4.88 -4.84
N SER A 153 -4.88 -4.24 -4.12
CA SER A 153 -6.30 -4.25 -4.47
C SER A 153 -6.57 -3.56 -5.81
N VAL A 154 -5.95 -2.41 -6.07
CA VAL A 154 -6.02 -1.72 -7.38
C VAL A 154 -5.47 -2.60 -8.50
N CYS A 155 -4.27 -3.17 -8.32
CA CYS A 155 -3.64 -4.06 -9.29
C CYS A 155 -4.52 -5.26 -9.62
N TYR A 156 -5.18 -5.85 -8.62
CA TYR A 156 -6.14 -6.93 -8.86
C TYR A 156 -7.31 -6.47 -9.73
N HIS A 157 -7.93 -5.31 -9.44
CA HIS A 157 -9.06 -4.80 -10.22
C HIS A 157 -8.64 -4.47 -11.67
N ILE A 158 -7.44 -3.89 -11.85
CA ILE A 158 -6.87 -3.63 -13.16
C ILE A 158 -6.64 -4.94 -13.92
N HIS A 159 -5.98 -5.92 -13.31
CA HIS A 159 -5.71 -7.21 -13.94
C HIS A 159 -7.01 -7.93 -14.33
N ARG A 160 -8.02 -7.90 -13.45
CA ARG A 160 -9.34 -8.44 -13.74
C ARG A 160 -10.01 -7.73 -14.91
N ALA A 161 -9.97 -6.40 -14.97
CA ALA A 161 -10.52 -5.65 -16.08
C ALA A 161 -9.84 -6.03 -17.41
N TYR A 162 -8.50 -6.09 -17.43
CA TYR A 162 -7.74 -6.56 -18.58
C TYR A 162 -8.12 -7.99 -18.99
N PHE A 163 -8.25 -8.91 -18.03
CA PHE A 163 -8.63 -10.30 -18.30
C PHE A 163 -10.02 -10.41 -18.93
N VAL A 164 -11.00 -9.66 -18.41
CA VAL A 164 -12.37 -9.64 -18.96
C VAL A 164 -12.38 -9.07 -20.38
N ILE A 165 -11.72 -7.93 -20.59
CA ILE A 165 -11.60 -7.30 -21.90
C ILE A 165 -10.95 -8.27 -22.90
N PHE A 166 -9.82 -8.88 -22.52
CA PHE A 166 -9.13 -9.87 -23.34
C PHE A 166 -10.02 -11.07 -23.71
N LYS A 167 -10.77 -11.61 -22.74
CA LYS A 167 -11.72 -12.70 -22.98
C LYS A 167 -12.83 -12.30 -23.94
N MET A 168 -13.35 -11.07 -23.85
CA MET A 168 -14.33 -10.53 -24.79
C MET A 168 -13.75 -10.42 -26.21
N TYR A 169 -12.49 -9.97 -26.35
CA TYR A 169 -11.80 -9.92 -27.63
C TYR A 169 -11.61 -11.31 -28.24
N LEU A 170 -11.19 -12.29 -27.44
CA LEU A 170 -11.03 -13.67 -27.89
C LEU A 170 -12.36 -14.27 -28.37
N PHE A 171 -13.45 -14.05 -27.63
CA PHE A 171 -14.77 -14.54 -28.02
C PHE A 171 -15.25 -13.92 -29.34
N LYS A 172 -15.04 -12.60 -29.51
CA LYS A 172 -15.37 -11.90 -30.76
C LYS A 172 -14.51 -12.38 -31.93
N LEU A 173 -13.23 -12.67 -31.69
CA LEU A 173 -12.32 -13.22 -32.70
C LEU A 173 -12.73 -14.63 -33.12
N GLN A 174 -13.05 -15.52 -32.17
CA GLN A 174 -13.52 -16.87 -32.44
C GLN A 174 -14.80 -16.85 -33.28
N TYR A 175 -15.76 -15.99 -32.92
CA TYR A 175 -16.99 -15.79 -33.69
C TYR A 175 -16.72 -15.33 -35.12
N TYR A 176 -15.81 -14.37 -35.30
CA TYR A 176 -15.45 -13.85 -36.62
C TYR A 176 -14.76 -14.92 -37.50
N LEU A 177 -13.88 -15.73 -36.91
CA LEU A 177 -13.22 -16.84 -37.60
C LEU A 177 -14.23 -17.92 -38.01
N GLN A 178 -15.15 -18.30 -37.12
CA GLN A 178 -16.21 -19.27 -37.45
C GLN A 178 -17.10 -18.79 -38.60
N LYS A 179 -17.48 -17.51 -38.61
CA LYS A 179 -18.28 -16.96 -39.72
C LYS A 179 -17.50 -16.95 -41.04
N LYS A 180 -16.25 -16.49 -41.02
CA LYS A 180 -15.43 -16.36 -42.25
C LYS A 180 -15.06 -17.71 -42.88
N PHE A 181 -14.81 -18.74 -42.09
CA PHE A 181 -14.45 -20.08 -42.58
C PHE A 181 -15.63 -21.05 -42.68
N GLY A 182 -16.77 -20.73 -42.08
CA GLY A 182 -18.01 -21.49 -42.20
C GLY A 182 -18.81 -21.24 -43.48
N GLU A 183 -18.56 -20.12 -44.18
CA GLU A 183 -19.21 -19.77 -45.46
C GLU A 183 -18.45 -20.33 -46.69
N THR A 184 -17.33 -21.03 -46.50
CA THR A 184 -16.47 -21.58 -47.58
C THR A 184 -16.66 -23.08 -47.89
N ASN A 185 -17.65 -23.74 -47.27
CA ASN A 185 -18.07 -25.12 -47.60
C ASN A 185 -19.54 -25.11 -48.04
#